data_AF-A0A949V4M6-F1
#
_entry.id   AF-A0A949V4M6-F1
#
_cell.length_a   1.000
_cell.length_b   1.000
_cell.length_c   1.000
_cell.angle_alpha   90.00
_cell.angle_beta   90.00
_cell.angle_gamma   90.00
#
_symmetry.space_group_name_H-M   'P 1'
#
loop_
_entity.id
_entity.type
_entity.pdbx_description
1 polymer ?
#
loop_
_entity_poly.entity_id
_entity_poly.type
_entity_poly.pdbx_seq_one_letter_code
_entity_poly.pdbx_strand_id
1 'polypeptide(L)' 'LKPMLEELGASIWDTSRVVLVLDHYVPDRTEESRRIVKIARDWAREQALPHVYDSQGICHVVVPQGGHIR' A
#
# COMPACT_ATOMS: atom_id res chain seq x y z
N LEU A 1 -4.12 -5.35 -7.00
CA LEU A 1 -4.23 -6.28 -5.85
C LEU A 1 -5.68 -6.56 -5.49
N LYS A 2 -6.49 -5.55 -5.14
CA LYS A 2 -7.91 -5.73 -4.76
C LYS A 2 -8.72 -6.66 -5.69
N PRO A 3 -8.76 -6.45 -7.03
CA PRO A 3 -9.57 -7.29 -7.90
C PRO A 3 -9.10 -8.76 -7.93
N MET A 4 -7.78 -8.98 -7.85
CA MET A 4 -7.20 -10.33 -7.86
C MET A 4 -7.44 -11.07 -6.54
N LEU A 5 -7.37 -10.36 -5.40
CA LEU A 5 -7.67 -10.95 -4.09
C LEU A 5 -9.15 -11.34 -3.99
N GLU A 6 -10.04 -10.47 -4.50
CA GLU A 6 -11.48 -10.73 -4.58
C GLU A 6 -11.80 -11.93 -5.48
N GLU A 7 -11.17 -12.02 -6.66
CA GLU A 7 -11.32 -13.16 -7.58
C GLU A 7 -10.90 -14.48 -6.94
N LEU A 8 -9.84 -14.46 -6.13
CA LEU A 8 -9.35 -15.64 -5.39
C LEU A 8 -10.18 -15.94 -4.12
N GLY A 9 -11.14 -15.09 -3.75
CA GLY A 9 -11.83 -15.17 -2.46
C GLY A 9 -10.89 -15.06 -1.26
N ALA A 10 -9.72 -14.44 -1.44
CA ALA A 10 -8.64 -14.40 -0.46
C ALA A 10 -8.78 -13.19 0.46
N SER A 11 -8.68 -13.42 1.77
CA SER A 11 -8.58 -12.38 2.78
C SER A 11 -7.14 -12.23 3.29
N ILE A 12 -6.82 -11.05 3.81
CA ILE A 12 -5.56 -10.85 4.54
C ILE A 12 -5.66 -11.59 5.87
N TRP A 13 -4.81 -12.59 6.06
CA TRP A 13 -4.77 -13.39 7.29
C TRP A 13 -4.29 -12.59 8.52
N ASP A 14 -3.30 -11.72 8.35
CA ASP A 14 -2.74 -10.88 9.42
C ASP A 14 -2.34 -9.50 8.86
N THR A 15 -3.13 -8.48 9.15
CA THR A 15 -2.90 -7.11 8.65
C THR A 15 -1.66 -6.46 9.27
N SER A 16 -1.20 -6.92 10.44
CA SER A 16 0.03 -6.41 11.07
C SER A 16 1.30 -6.81 10.31
N ARG A 17 1.19 -7.80 9.40
CA ARG A 17 2.31 -8.25 8.54
C ARG A 17 2.30 -7.62 7.16
N VAL A 18 1.34 -6.75 6.87
CA VAL A 18 1.23 -6.06 5.58
C VAL A 18 1.76 -4.64 5.72
N VAL A 19 2.78 -4.31 4.93
CA VAL A 19 3.32 -2.94 4.83
C VAL A 19 3.03 -2.41 3.43
N LEU A 20 2.24 -1.34 3.36
CA LEU A 20 1.93 -0.66 2.09
C LEU A 20 2.75 0.62 1.99
N VAL A 21 3.54 0.75 0.92
CA VAL A 21 4.30 1.97 0.61
C VAL A 21 3.82 2.53 -0.73
N LEU A 22 3.49 3.83 -0.74
CA LEU A 22 3.12 4.57 -1.94
C LEU A 22 4.26 5.55 -2.28
N ASP A 23 5.14 5.15 -3.19
CA ASP A 23 6.36 5.89 -3.56
C ASP A 23 6.53 6.11 -5.08
N HIS A 24 6.05 5.19 -5.93
CA HIS A 24 6.32 5.23 -7.38
C HIS A 24 5.48 6.24 -8.17
N TYR A 25 4.29 6.59 -7.67
CA TYR A 25 3.33 7.43 -8.39
C TYR A 25 3.05 8.76 -7.68
N VAL A 26 3.92 9.16 -6.74
CA VAL A 26 3.80 10.37 -5.93
C VAL A 26 4.98 11.32 -6.14
N PRO A 27 4.78 12.65 -6.17
CA PRO A 27 3.48 13.31 -6.31
C PRO A 27 2.84 12.98 -7.67
N ASP A 28 1.53 12.78 -7.71
CA ASP A 28 0.82 12.40 -8.93
C ASP A 28 0.93 13.50 -10.00
N ARG A 29 1.41 13.12 -11.20
CA ARG A 29 1.60 14.05 -12.33
C ARG A 29 0.56 13.86 -13.44
N THR A 30 -0.17 12.75 -13.42
CA THR A 30 -1.17 12.40 -14.43
C THR A 30 -2.45 11.90 -13.75
N GLU A 31 -3.56 11.93 -14.49
CA GLU A 31 -4.83 11.41 -14.00
C GLU A 31 -4.76 9.91 -13.69
N GLU A 32 -4.00 9.14 -14.49
CA GLU A 32 -3.76 7.72 -14.24
C GLU A 32 -3.01 7.48 -12.94
N SER A 33 -1.91 8.22 -12.70
CA SER A 33 -1.17 8.11 -11.44
C SER A 33 -2.05 8.46 -10.24
N ARG A 34 -2.91 9.48 -10.37
CA ARG A 34 -3.88 9.86 -9.33
C ARG A 34 -4.89 8.76 -9.05
N ARG A 35 -5.41 8.09 -10.09
CA ARG A 35 -6.30 6.92 -9.95
C ARG A 35 -5.62 5.79 -9.18
N ILE A 36 -4.39 5.44 -9.55
CA ILE A 36 -3.62 4.36 -8.90
C ILE A 36 -3.43 4.66 -7.40
N VAL A 37 -2.98 5.86 -7.07
CA VAL A 37 -2.76 6.29 -5.67
C VAL A 37 -4.08 6.29 -4.89
N LYS A 38 -5.18 6.75 -5.49
CA LYS A 38 -6.51 6.72 -4.85
C LYS A 38 -6.95 5.29 -4.53
N ILE A 39 -6.83 4.36 -5.49
CA ILE A 39 -7.19 2.95 -5.31
C ILE A 39 -6.39 2.34 -4.15
N ALA A 40 -5.08 2.59 -4.09
CA ALA A 40 -4.23 2.08 -3.02
C ALA A 40 -4.63 2.64 -1.64
N ARG A 41 -4.90 3.96 -1.54
CA ARG A 41 -5.36 4.60 -0.30
C ARG A 41 -6.72 4.09 0.16
N ASP A 42 -7.67 3.91 -0.76
CA ASP A 42 -9.00 3.39 -0.44
C ASP A 42 -8.91 1.95 0.04
N TRP A 43 -8.16 1.10 -0.67
CA TRP A 43 -7.95 -0.29 -0.26
C TRP A 43 -7.28 -0.40 1.12
N ALA A 44 -6.28 0.42 1.40
CA ALA A 44 -5.63 0.42 2.72
C ALA A 44 -6.59 0.77 3.86
N ARG A 45 -7.51 1.73 3.62
CA ARG A 45 -8.57 2.10 4.57
C ARG A 45 -9.58 0.98 4.74
N GLU A 46 -10.03 0.36 3.65
CA GLU A 46 -10.98 -0.76 3.68
C GLU A 46 -10.41 -1.97 4.45
N GLN A 47 -9.13 -2.27 4.28
CA GLN A 47 -8.45 -3.38 4.97
C GLN A 47 -7.96 -3.01 6.38
N ALA A 48 -8.17 -1.76 6.82
CA ALA A 48 -7.67 -1.24 8.10
C ALA A 48 -6.17 -1.53 8.34
N LEU A 49 -5.33 -1.30 7.32
CA LEU A 49 -3.90 -1.61 7.41
C LEU A 49 -3.20 -0.69 8.43
N PRO A 50 -2.46 -1.24 9.40
CA PRO A 50 -1.77 -0.44 10.43
C PRO A 50 -0.46 0.19 9.92
N HIS A 51 0.08 -0.28 8.79
CA HIS A 51 1.40 0.13 8.29
C HIS A 51 1.31 0.68 6.86
N VAL A 52 0.91 1.95 6.75
CA VAL A 52 0.78 2.67 5.48
C VAL A 52 1.75 3.85 5.44
N TYR A 53 2.65 3.84 4.46
CA TYR A 53 3.63 4.90 4.22
C TYR A 53 3.29 5.62 2.92
N ASP A 54 2.64 6.78 3.03
CA ASP A 54 2.24 7.59 1.89
C ASP A 54 3.25 8.71 1.65
N SER A 55 3.95 8.64 0.52
CA SER A 55 4.89 9.68 0.10
C SER A 55 6.01 9.95 1.13
N GLN A 56 6.41 8.93 1.90
CA GLN A 56 7.42 9.03 2.98
C GLN A 56 8.83 8.60 2.57
N GLY A 57 9.02 8.13 1.33
CA GLY A 57 10.31 7.63 0.83
C GLY A 57 10.17 6.35 0.04
N ILE A 58 11.29 5.83 -0.45
CA ILE A 58 11.33 4.66 -1.34
C ILE A 58 11.09 3.38 -0.52
N CYS A 59 10.32 2.44 -1.05
CA CYS A 59 9.85 1.24 -0.36
C CYS A 59 10.96 0.43 0.35
N HIS A 60 12.05 0.13 -0.35
CA HIS A 60 13.16 -0.65 0.19
C HIS A 60 14.05 0.12 1.18
N VAL A 61 13.78 1.41 1.41
CA VAL A 61 14.41 2.22 2.46
C VAL A 61 13.46 2.37 3.66
N VAL A 62 12.21 2.73 3.39
CA VAL A 62 11.20 2.96 4.44
C VAL A 62 10.84 1.68 5.20
N VAL A 63 10.74 0.54 4.50
CA VAL A 63 10.41 -0.74 5.14
C VAL A 63 11.45 -1.15 6.21
N PRO A 64 12.77 -1.18 5.93
CA PRO A 64 13.76 -1.46 6.98
C PRO A 64 13.86 -0.35 8.02
N GLN A 65 13.78 0.93 7.63
CA GLN A 65 13.79 2.05 8.59
C GLN A 65 12.61 2.00 9.57
N GLY A 66 11.45 1.52 9.11
CA GLY A 66 10.25 1.31 9.92
C GLY A 66 10.32 0.07 10.83
N GLY A 67 11.40 -0.70 10.79
CA GLY A 67 11.60 -1.88 11.64
C GLY A 67 10.78 -3.11 11.23
N HIS A 68 10.33 -3.17 9.96
CA HIS A 68 9.48 -4.25 9.44
C HIS A 68 10.24 -5.48 8.93
N ILE A 69 11.58 -5.43 8.91
CA ILE A 69 12.46 -6.54 8.52
C ILE A 69 13.32 -6.91 9.74
N ARG A 70 13.37 -8.20 10.06
CA ARG A 70 14.16 -8.79 11.15
C ARG A 70 14.82 -10.08 10.70
#